data_AF-A0A1I2RLQ6-F1
#
_entry.id   AF-A0A1I2RLQ6-F1
#
_cell.length_a   1.000
_cell.length_b   1.000
_cell.length_c   1.000
_cell.angle_alpha   90.00
_cell.angle_beta   90.00
_cell.angle_gamma   90.00
#
_symmetry.space_group_name_H-M   'P 1'
#
loop_
_entity.id
_entity.type
_entity.pdbx_description
1 polymer ?
#
loop_
_entity_poly.entity_id
_entity_poly.type
_entity_poly.pdbx_seq_one_letter_code
_entity_poly.pdbx_strand_id
1 'polypeptide(L)' 'MTFTCAAAGFFVFTCTAPDPVPAAARFCETSALVRYSAQDTAETRRQLRVANAKFRAVCGDR' A
#
# COMPACT_ATOMS: atom_id res chain seq x y z
N MET A 1 -15.08 -4.81 13.05
CA MET A 1 -16.54 -4.95 13.33
C MET A 1 -16.98 -6.33 12.87
N THR A 2 -17.58 -7.15 13.73
CA THR A 2 -18.06 -8.50 13.40
C THR A 2 -19.47 -8.42 12.80
N PHE A 3 -19.61 -8.77 11.51
CA PHE A 3 -20.91 -8.91 10.87
C PHE A 3 -21.26 -10.40 10.73
N THR A 4 -22.43 -10.78 11.23
CA THR A 4 -22.99 -12.13 11.09
C THR A 4 -23.65 -12.27 9.71
N CYS A 5 -23.02 -13.00 8.80
CA CYS A 5 -23.66 -13.38 7.53
C CYS A 5 -24.57 -14.60 7.77
N ALA A 6 -25.88 -14.39 7.57
CA ALA A 6 -27.00 -15.34 7.46
C ALA A 6 -26.83 -16.78 8.01
N ALA A 7 -27.63 -17.10 9.02
CA ALA A 7 -27.80 -18.44 9.56
C ALA A 7 -28.46 -19.41 8.57
N ALA A 8 -27.78 -20.50 8.26
CA ALA A 8 -28.37 -21.73 7.76
C ALA A 8 -28.09 -22.82 8.81
N GLY A 9 -29.06 -23.04 9.72
CA GLY A 9 -29.11 -24.17 10.66
C GLY A 9 -27.87 -24.35 11.57
N PHE A 10 -27.96 -23.91 12.83
CA PHE A 10 -27.10 -24.28 13.97
C PHE A 10 -25.56 -24.13 13.85
N PHE A 11 -25.01 -23.77 12.68
CA PHE A 11 -23.58 -23.56 12.47
C PHE A 11 -23.30 -22.07 12.25
N VAL A 12 -22.72 -21.43 13.27
CA VAL A 12 -22.24 -20.04 13.17
C VAL A 12 -20.87 -20.07 12.48
N PHE A 13 -20.84 -19.93 11.15
CA PHE A 13 -19.60 -19.67 10.43
C PHE A 13 -19.23 -18.19 10.60
N THR A 14 -18.24 -17.92 11.44
CA THR A 14 -17.70 -16.58 11.64
C THR A 14 -16.90 -16.18 10.41
N CYS A 15 -17.48 -15.41 9.50
CA CYS A 15 -16.75 -14.75 8.42
C CYS A 15 -15.90 -13.62 9.01
N THR A 16 -14.61 -13.86 9.21
CA THR A 16 -13.65 -12.78 9.44
C THR A 16 -13.43 -12.07 8.11
N ALA A 17 -14.21 -11.03 7.84
CA ALA A 17 -13.86 -10.09 6.78
C ALA A 17 -12.52 -9.44 7.18
N PRO A 18 -11.42 -9.63 6.42
CA PRO A 18 -10.18 -8.92 6.73
C PRO A 18 -10.48 -7.43 6.66
N ASP A 19 -10.04 -6.67 7.67
CA ASP A 19 -10.23 -5.22 7.70
C ASP A 19 -9.73 -4.62 6.38
N PRO A 20 -10.46 -3.66 5.78
CA PRO A 20 -10.03 -3.03 4.54
C PRO A 20 -8.71 -2.31 4.79
N VAL A 21 -7.62 -2.95 4.40
CA VAL A 21 -6.26 -2.41 4.53
C VAL A 21 -6.24 -1.08 3.77
N PRO A 22 -5.86 0.05 4.41
CA PRO A 22 -5.89 1.34 3.74
C PRO A 22 -5.00 1.31 2.49
N ALA A 23 -5.44 1.94 1.40
CA ALA A 23 -4.74 1.93 0.11
C ALA A 23 -3.26 2.32 0.23
N ALA A 24 -2.92 3.23 1.17
CA ALA A 24 -1.56 3.62 1.47
C ALA A 24 -0.70 2.45 2.00
N ALA A 25 -1.23 1.59 2.87
CA ALA A 25 -0.50 0.43 3.37
C ALA A 25 -0.22 -0.60 2.27
N ARG A 26 -1.19 -0.85 1.38
CA ARG A 26 -0.99 -1.68 0.17
C ARG A 26 0.00 -1.06 -0.82
N PHE A 27 -0.03 0.26 -0.97
CA PHE A 27 0.92 0.98 -1.80
C PHE A 27 2.35 0.81 -1.26
N CYS A 28 2.56 1.00 0.04
CA CYS A 28 3.88 0.86 0.65
C CYS A 28 4.42 -0.58 0.67
N GLU A 29 3.56 -1.60 0.63
CA GLU A 29 3.98 -3.00 0.46
C GLU A 29 4.43 -3.33 -0.96
N THR A 30 3.83 -2.69 -1.97
CA THR A 30 4.01 -3.06 -3.38
C THR A 30 4.95 -2.14 -4.16
N SER A 31 5.12 -0.91 -3.71
CA SER A 31 5.97 0.08 -4.38
C SER A 31 7.29 0.29 -3.64
N ALA A 32 8.34 0.61 -4.40
CA ALA A 32 9.69 0.80 -3.89
C ALA A 32 10.28 2.12 -4.38
N LEU A 33 11.28 2.62 -3.67
CA LEU A 33 12.05 3.79 -4.09
C LEU A 33 12.65 3.57 -5.48
N VAL A 34 12.44 4.56 -6.36
CA VAL A 34 12.97 4.51 -7.72
C VAL A 34 14.47 4.81 -7.67
N ARG A 35 15.28 3.87 -8.17
CA ARG A 35 16.73 4.03 -8.27
C ARG A 35 17.07 4.89 -9.47
N TYR A 36 18.13 5.70 -9.34
CA TYR A 36 18.65 6.46 -10.47
C TYR A 36 19.33 5.52 -11.47
N SER A 37 19.06 5.74 -12.75
CA SER A 37 19.82 5.19 -13.86
C SER A 37 20.94 6.14 -14.25
N ALA A 38 22.06 5.59 -14.75
CA ALA A 38 23.12 6.38 -15.36
C ALA A 38 22.66 7.13 -16.62
N GLN A 39 21.58 6.66 -17.24
CA GLN A 39 20.96 7.26 -18.43
C GLN A 39 19.98 8.39 -18.09
N ASP A 40 19.68 8.61 -16.81
CA ASP A 40 18.72 9.64 -16.43
C ASP A 40 19.27 11.04 -16.69
N THR A 41 18.47 11.84 -17.40
CA THR A 41 18.72 13.26 -17.56
C THR A 41 18.67 14.00 -16.22
N ALA A 42 19.21 15.21 -16.17
CA ALA A 42 19.14 16.05 -14.96
C ALA A 42 17.68 16.32 -14.53
N GLU A 43 16.78 16.49 -15.50
CA GLU A 43 15.36 16.73 -15.24
C GLU A 43 14.66 15.46 -14.72
N THR A 44 14.93 14.30 -15.31
CA THR A 44 14.43 13.01 -14.81
C THR A 44 14.86 12.78 -13.37
N ARG A 45 16.13 13.03 -13.04
CA ARG A 45 16.63 12.93 -11.65
C ARG A 45 15.92 13.89 -10.70
N ARG A 46 15.58 15.10 -11.14
CA ARG A 46 14.81 16.07 -10.35
C ARG A 46 13.41 15.55 -10.05
N GLN A 47 12.73 14.99 -11.04
CA GLN A 47 11.39 14.41 -10.87
C GLN A 47 11.43 13.18 -9.96
N LEU A 48 12.41 12.30 -10.14
CA LEU A 48 12.62 11.12 -9.30
C LEU A 48 12.91 11.49 -7.83
N ARG A 49 13.67 12.56 -7.58
CA ARG A 49 13.86 13.09 -6.22
C ARG A 49 12.54 13.47 -5.56
N VAL A 50 11.68 14.19 -6.27
CA VAL A 50 10.37 14.62 -5.76
C VAL A 50 9.45 13.41 -5.54
N ALA A 51 9.45 12.44 -6.46
CA ALA A 51 8.67 11.22 -6.33
C ALA A 51 9.12 10.38 -5.12
N ASN A 52 10.43 10.18 -4.95
CA ASN A 52 11.00 9.47 -3.81
C ASN A 52 10.76 10.19 -2.48
N ALA A 53 10.76 11.53 -2.46
CA ALA A 53 10.40 12.30 -1.27
C ALA A 53 8.93 12.10 -0.88
N LYS A 54 8.01 12.10 -1.86
CA LYS A 54 6.59 11.79 -1.62
C LYS A 54 6.41 10.35 -1.12
N PHE A 55 7.12 9.40 -1.70
CA PHE A 55 7.11 8.01 -1.25
C PHE A 55 7.53 7.91 0.23
N ARG A 56 8.64 8.55 0.62
CA ARG A 56 9.09 8.57 2.02
C ARG A 56 8.10 9.24 2.97
N ALA A 57 7.43 10.30 2.54
CA ALA A 57 6.40 10.96 3.35
C ALA A 57 5.19 10.05 3.63
N VAL A 58 4.87 9.13 2.71
CA VAL A 58 3.72 8.21 2.83
C VAL A 58 4.12 6.89 3.51
N CYS A 59 5.29 6.35 3.19
CA CYS A 59 5.72 5.00 3.58
C CYS A 59 6.82 4.94 4.66
N GLY A 60 7.42 6.07 5.02
CA GLY A 60 8.59 6.15 5.89
C GLY A 60 9.89 5.76 5.16
N ASP A 61 10.94 5.45 5.92
CA ASP A 61 12.23 4.95 5.39
C ASP A 61 12.24 3.42 5.16
N ARG A 62 11.07 2.83 4.84
CA ARG A 62 10.93 1.41 4.54
C ARG A 62 11.54 1.02 3.20
#